data_AF-A0A970R7Q5-F1
#
_entry.id   AF-A0A970R7Q5-F1
#
_cell.length_a   1.000
_cell.length_b   1.000
_cell.length_c   1.000
_cell.angle_alpha   90.00
_cell.angle_beta   90.00
_cell.angle_gamma   90.00
#
_symmetry.space_group_name_H-M   'P 1'
#
loop_
_entity.id
_entity.type
_entity.pdbx_description
1 polymer ?
#
loop_
_entity_poly.entity_id
_entity_poly.type
_entity_poly.pdbx_seq_one_letter_code
_entity_poly.pdbx_strand_id
1 'polypeptide(L)'
;FLTLFMQLVPDNLGSKWVIDEVKHYPYDNLYHRDDKSPSRFLHPLSHELDFMNLDRVFASEEHIGDYFKKGFAPDKLSIFLYELRNGTLKFNYVSGLKFHFFQLDGWYFEISEFNRPGNNRGWLISNLIRLEEGQQESLKNFIYNLD
;
A
#
# COMPACT_ATOMS: atom_id res chain seq x y z
N PHE A 1 -9.49 -4.52 -5.46
CA PHE A 1 -9.25 -5.37 -4.28
C PHE A 1 -8.24 -4.68 -3.37
N LEU A 2 -8.25 -4.98 -2.08
CA LEU A 2 -7.29 -4.50 -1.10
C LEU A 2 -6.39 -5.66 -0.70
N THR A 3 -5.09 -5.43 -0.65
CA THR A 3 -4.08 -6.43 -0.27
C THR A 3 -3.40 -5.97 1.01
N LEU A 4 -3.32 -6.86 1.99
CA LEU A 4 -2.54 -6.65 3.21
C LEU A 4 -1.22 -7.39 3.07
N PHE A 5 -0.12 -6.71 3.37
CA PHE A 5 1.18 -7.32 3.56
C PHE A 5 1.34 -7.63 5.04
N MET A 6 1.51 -8.92 5.32
CA MET A 6 1.63 -9.42 6.69
C MET A 6 3.08 -9.81 6.95
N GLN A 7 3.59 -9.42 8.12
CA GLN A 7 4.92 -9.83 8.58
C GLN A 7 4.80 -10.68 9.85
N LEU A 8 5.57 -11.76 9.93
CA LEU A 8 5.73 -12.53 11.15
C LEU A 8 6.83 -11.88 12.00
N VAL A 9 6.50 -11.49 13.23
CA VAL A 9 7.43 -10.85 14.16
C VAL A 9 7.54 -11.65 15.47
N PRO A 10 8.69 -11.65 16.15
CA PRO A 10 8.82 -12.24 17.48
C PRO A 10 7.85 -11.63 18.48
N ASP A 11 7.32 -12.44 19.39
CA ASP A 11 6.51 -12.00 20.52
C ASP A 11 6.82 -12.86 21.76
N ASN A 12 6.46 -12.39 22.96
CA ASN A 12 6.90 -12.96 24.25
C ASN A 12 6.93 -14.49 24.35
N LEU A 13 5.94 -15.17 23.75
CA LEU A 13 5.79 -16.64 23.79
C LEU A 13 5.89 -17.31 22.41
N GLY A 14 6.39 -16.60 21.38
CA GLY A 14 6.52 -17.14 20.03
C GLY A 14 6.58 -16.07 18.97
N SER A 15 5.59 -16.05 18.08
CA SER A 15 5.52 -15.08 16.98
C SER A 15 4.08 -14.68 16.70
N LYS A 16 3.89 -13.49 16.15
CA LYS A 16 2.59 -12.99 15.72
C LYS A 16 2.67 -12.40 14.32
N TRP A 17 1.54 -12.41 13.64
CA TRP A 17 1.37 -11.67 12.40
C TRP A 17 1.00 -10.22 12.70
N VAL A 18 1.66 -9.29 12.03
CA VAL A 18 1.31 -7.86 12.03
C VAL A 18 1.00 -7.43 10.60
N ILE A 19 0.12 -6.44 10.45
CA ILE A 19 -0.08 -5.76 9.17
C ILE A 19 1.07 -4.78 9.03
N ASP A 20 1.94 -5.02 8.04
CA ASP A 20 3.11 -4.21 7.76
C ASP A 20 2.81 -3.13 6.73
N GLU A 21 1.99 -3.46 5.72
CA GLU A 21 1.57 -2.50 4.69
C GLU A 21 0.20 -2.87 4.11
N VAL A 22 -0.46 -1.91 3.47
CA VAL A 22 -1.71 -2.06 2.73
C VAL A 22 -1.58 -1.50 1.32
N LYS A 23 -1.93 -2.32 0.33
CA LYS A 23 -2.09 -1.87 -1.05
C LYS A 23 -3.55 -1.81 -1.44
N HIS A 24 -3.97 -0.64 -1.86
CA HIS A 24 -5.30 -0.41 -2.40
C HIS A 24 -5.19 0.69 -3.47
N TYR A 25 -5.60 0.41 -4.70
CA TYR A 25 -5.45 1.34 -5.83
C TYR A 25 -6.02 2.74 -5.57
N PRO A 26 -7.21 2.90 -4.94
CA PRO A 26 -7.69 4.22 -4.52
C PRO A 26 -6.73 5.00 -3.61
N TYR A 27 -5.89 4.34 -2.81
CA TYR A 27 -4.92 5.02 -1.94
C TYR A 27 -3.73 5.58 -2.71
N ASP A 28 -3.33 4.93 -3.80
CA ASP A 28 -2.21 5.37 -4.64
C ASP A 28 -2.52 6.71 -5.35
N ASN A 29 -3.81 7.01 -5.50
CA ASN A 29 -4.34 8.15 -6.24
C ASN A 29 -4.88 9.28 -5.35
N LEU A 30 -4.70 9.21 -4.03
CA LEU A 30 -5.20 10.23 -3.10
C LEU A 30 -4.45 11.57 -3.22
N TYR A 31 -3.22 11.52 -3.71
CA TYR A 31 -2.40 12.71 -3.96
C TYR A 31 -1.96 12.74 -5.41
N HIS A 32 -2.50 13.69 -6.16
CA HIS A 32 -2.01 14.05 -7.49
C HIS A 32 -1.67 15.53 -7.49
N ARG A 33 -0.40 15.83 -7.73
CA ARG A 33 0.02 17.19 -8.07
C ARG A 33 0.13 17.28 -9.58
N ASP A 34 -0.45 18.33 -10.16
CA ASP A 34 -0.26 18.60 -11.57
C ASP A 34 1.04 19.40 -11.76
N ASP A 35 2.14 18.70 -12.01
CA ASP A 35 3.45 19.34 -12.24
C ASP A 35 3.50 20.13 -13.57
N LYS A 36 2.50 20.00 -14.45
CA LYS A 36 2.47 20.62 -15.78
C LYS A 36 1.58 21.86 -15.87
N SER A 37 0.74 22.10 -14.87
CA SER A 37 -0.18 23.26 -14.85
C SER A 37 0.43 24.42 -14.04
N PRO A 38 0.17 25.69 -14.44
CA PRO A 38 0.56 26.83 -13.62
C PRO A 38 0.02 26.65 -12.20
N SER A 39 0.93 26.69 -11.22
CA SER A 39 0.67 26.49 -9.79
C SER A 39 -0.65 27.12 -9.38
N ARG A 40 -1.64 26.28 -9.02
CA ARG A 40 -2.73 26.73 -8.18
C ARG A 40 -2.15 26.97 -6.79
N PHE A 41 -2.56 28.06 -6.15
CA PHE A 41 -2.09 28.38 -4.81
C PHE A 41 -3.13 29.21 -4.08
N LEU A 42 -3.09 29.16 -2.74
CA LEU A 42 -3.79 30.12 -1.90
C LEU A 42 -2.94 31.38 -1.82
N HIS A 43 -3.51 32.52 -2.22
CA HIS A 43 -2.81 33.79 -2.09
C HIS A 43 -2.49 34.06 -0.61
N PRO A 44 -1.30 34.59 -0.26
CA PRO A 44 -0.96 34.84 1.14
C PRO A 44 -1.97 35.73 1.87
N LEU A 45 -2.58 36.69 1.17
CA LEU A 45 -3.64 37.57 1.73
C LEU A 45 -5.02 36.90 1.86
N SER A 46 -5.21 35.66 1.40
CA SER A 46 -6.49 34.94 1.57
C SER A 46 -6.90 34.78 3.04
N HIS A 47 -5.96 34.91 3.99
CA HIS A 47 -6.25 34.93 5.41
C HIS A 47 -7.15 36.12 5.84
N GLU A 48 -7.13 37.24 5.10
CA GLU A 48 -8.00 38.40 5.37
C GLU A 48 -9.48 38.10 5.10
N LEU A 49 -9.74 37.06 4.30
CA LEU A 49 -11.07 36.58 3.93
C LEU A 49 -11.33 35.19 4.51
N ASP A 50 -10.66 34.84 5.62
CA ASP A 50 -10.77 33.54 6.31
C ASP A 50 -10.64 32.33 5.36
N PHE A 51 -9.87 32.47 4.29
CA PHE A 51 -9.70 31.47 3.24
C PHE A 51 -11.01 30.97 2.63
N MET A 52 -12.01 31.83 2.46
CA MET A 52 -13.33 31.48 1.88
C MET A 52 -13.24 30.66 0.59
N ASN A 53 -12.19 30.86 -0.22
CA ASN A 53 -11.97 30.13 -1.47
C ASN A 53 -11.62 28.63 -1.30
N LEU A 54 -11.43 28.15 -0.07
CA LEU A 54 -11.25 26.72 0.22
C LEU A 54 -12.46 25.87 -0.18
N ASP A 55 -13.65 26.47 -0.20
CA ASP A 55 -14.86 25.81 -0.70
C ASP A 55 -14.67 25.24 -2.12
N ARG A 56 -14.14 26.05 -3.02
CA ARG A 56 -13.83 25.71 -4.41
C ARG A 56 -12.63 24.79 -4.51
N VAL A 57 -11.64 24.95 -3.61
CA VAL A 57 -10.47 24.05 -3.55
C VAL A 57 -10.91 22.63 -3.25
N PHE A 58 -11.75 22.44 -2.22
CA PHE A 58 -12.18 21.12 -1.79
C PHE A 58 -13.26 20.49 -2.69
N ALA A 59 -13.99 21.30 -3.47
CA ALA A 59 -14.88 20.81 -4.51
C ALA A 59 -14.13 20.27 -5.76
N SER A 60 -12.85 20.62 -5.93
CA SER A 60 -12.02 20.22 -7.06
C SER A 60 -11.24 18.94 -6.72
N GLU A 61 -11.78 17.76 -7.06
CA GLU A 61 -11.11 16.46 -6.80
C GLU A 61 -9.75 16.33 -7.49
N GLU A 62 -9.60 16.86 -8.71
CA GLU A 62 -8.43 16.61 -9.57
C GLU A 62 -7.16 17.37 -9.14
N HIS A 63 -7.30 18.51 -8.43
CA HIS A 63 -6.17 19.42 -8.17
C HIS A 63 -6.01 19.82 -6.71
N ILE A 64 -6.65 19.07 -5.80
CA ILE A 64 -6.55 19.33 -4.37
C ILE A 64 -5.08 19.21 -3.89
N GLY A 65 -4.27 18.37 -4.55
CA GLY A 65 -2.86 18.13 -4.21
C GLY A 65 -1.96 19.36 -4.35
N ASP A 66 -2.32 20.36 -5.16
CA ASP A 66 -1.53 21.59 -5.33
C ASP A 66 -1.46 22.44 -4.05
N TYR A 67 -2.41 22.23 -3.14
CA TYR A 67 -2.55 22.98 -1.89
C TYR A 67 -1.87 22.31 -0.69
N PHE A 68 -1.33 21.11 -0.88
CA PHE A 68 -0.57 20.40 0.16
C PHE A 68 0.93 20.70 0.06
N LYS A 69 1.64 20.44 1.15
CA LYS A 69 3.10 20.56 1.19
C LYS A 69 3.75 19.71 0.08
N LYS A 70 4.76 20.26 -0.60
CA LYS A 70 5.55 19.51 -1.58
C LYS A 70 6.15 18.24 -0.96
N GLY A 71 6.00 17.12 -1.66
CA GLY A 71 6.48 15.82 -1.21
C GLY A 71 5.61 15.17 -0.12
N PHE A 72 4.38 15.67 0.08
CA PHE A 72 3.42 14.99 0.92
C PHE A 72 3.10 13.60 0.35
N ALA A 73 3.18 12.58 1.20
CA ALA A 73 2.78 11.21 0.90
C ALA A 73 1.84 10.74 2.01
N PRO A 74 0.60 10.34 1.69
CA PRO A 74 -0.31 9.82 2.70
C PRO A 74 0.21 8.49 3.28
N ASP A 75 0.09 8.34 4.60
CA ASP A 75 0.32 7.06 5.27
C ASP A 75 -0.87 6.11 5.02
N LYS A 76 -0.65 5.07 4.21
CA LYS A 76 -1.73 4.19 3.73
C LYS A 76 -2.36 3.39 4.86
N LEU A 77 -1.59 2.99 5.86
CA LEU A 77 -2.08 2.31 7.06
C LEU A 77 -3.03 3.19 7.88
N SER A 78 -2.73 4.48 8.03
CA SER A 78 -3.60 5.44 8.71
C SER A 78 -4.94 5.60 8.00
N ILE A 79 -4.93 5.69 6.67
CA ILE A 79 -6.16 5.79 5.86
C ILE A 79 -6.99 4.50 6.00
N PHE A 80 -6.35 3.34 5.85
CA PHE A 80 -6.99 2.04 6.04
C PHE A 80 -7.63 1.90 7.42
N LEU A 81 -6.92 2.28 8.48
CA LEU A 81 -7.44 2.28 9.84
C LEU A 81 -8.65 3.22 9.99
N TYR A 82 -8.57 4.42 9.40
CA TYR A 82 -9.66 5.39 9.42
C TYR A 82 -10.93 4.84 8.72
N GLU A 83 -10.79 4.26 7.52
CA GLU A 83 -11.91 3.68 6.79
C GLU A 83 -12.53 2.47 7.49
N LEU A 84 -11.70 1.62 8.12
CA LEU A 84 -12.17 0.52 8.97
C LEU A 84 -12.96 1.03 10.17
N ARG A 85 -12.44 2.04 10.87
CA ARG A 85 -13.09 2.61 12.07
C ARG A 85 -14.43 3.25 11.76
N ASN A 86 -14.54 3.88 10.60
CA ASN A 86 -15.78 4.53 10.14
C ASN A 86 -16.74 3.58 9.42
N GLY A 87 -16.33 2.34 9.17
CA GLY A 87 -17.14 1.33 8.51
C GLY A 87 -17.32 1.55 6.99
N THR A 88 -16.54 2.44 6.39
CA THR A 88 -16.45 2.62 4.93
C THR A 88 -15.84 1.38 4.30
N LEU A 89 -14.82 0.80 4.95
CA LEU A 89 -14.23 -0.48 4.57
C LEU A 89 -14.69 -1.57 5.54
N LYS A 90 -15.16 -2.69 5.00
CA LYS A 90 -15.62 -3.85 5.80
C LYS A 90 -14.97 -5.12 5.30
N PHE A 91 -14.49 -5.93 6.24
CA PHE A 91 -14.02 -7.27 5.94
C PHE A 91 -15.17 -8.13 5.41
N ASN A 92 -14.89 -8.90 4.36
CA ASN A 92 -15.82 -9.88 3.81
C ASN A 92 -15.17 -11.28 3.84
N TYR A 93 -14.17 -11.49 2.99
CA TYR A 93 -13.36 -12.70 2.97
C TYR A 93 -11.99 -12.43 2.33
N VAL A 94 -11.05 -13.36 2.50
CA VAL A 94 -9.75 -13.35 1.82
C VAL A 94 -9.87 -14.14 0.53
N SER A 95 -9.56 -13.52 -0.61
CA SER A 95 -9.67 -14.16 -1.94
C SER A 95 -8.38 -14.81 -2.44
N GLY A 96 -7.24 -14.52 -1.79
CA GLY A 96 -5.94 -15.09 -2.13
C GLY A 96 -4.94 -14.86 -1.02
N LEU A 97 -4.03 -15.82 -0.84
CA LEU A 97 -2.98 -15.80 0.17
C LEU A 97 -1.69 -16.31 -0.46
N LYS A 98 -0.60 -15.59 -0.22
CA LYS A 98 0.75 -15.93 -0.66
C LYS A 98 1.71 -15.80 0.51
N PHE A 99 2.66 -16.71 0.58
CA PHE A 99 3.78 -16.63 1.50
C PHE A 99 5.06 -16.37 0.72
N HIS A 100 5.86 -15.42 1.19
CA HIS A 100 7.14 -15.06 0.60
C HIS A 100 8.25 -15.41 1.58
N PHE A 101 9.21 -16.23 1.16
CA PHE A 101 10.30 -16.70 2.01
C PHE A 101 11.65 -16.19 1.51
N PHE A 102 12.43 -15.65 2.45
CA PHE A 102 13.78 -15.13 2.25
C PHE A 102 14.77 -15.69 3.29
N GLN A 103 14.40 -16.78 3.99
CA GLN A 103 15.17 -17.31 5.12
C GLN A 103 16.35 -18.18 4.68
N LEU A 104 16.38 -18.62 3.42
CA LEU A 104 17.46 -19.42 2.86
C LEU A 104 18.40 -18.49 2.10
N ASP A 105 19.68 -18.52 2.46
CA ASP A 105 20.68 -17.64 1.86
C ASP A 105 20.79 -17.85 0.34
N GLY A 106 20.76 -16.74 -0.41
CA GLY A 106 20.77 -16.75 -1.87
C GLY A 106 19.51 -17.34 -2.53
N TRP A 107 18.40 -17.51 -1.82
CA TRP A 107 17.16 -18.05 -2.38
C TRP A 107 15.90 -17.29 -1.92
N TYR A 108 14.98 -17.15 -2.86
CA TYR A 108 13.59 -16.75 -2.62
C TYR A 108 12.66 -17.84 -3.11
N PHE A 109 11.59 -18.10 -2.36
CA PHE A 109 10.47 -18.88 -2.87
C PHE A 109 9.13 -18.35 -2.40
N GLU A 110 8.12 -18.58 -3.23
CA GLU A 110 6.72 -18.27 -2.95
C GLU A 110 5.94 -19.55 -2.72
N ILE A 111 5.02 -19.55 -1.76
CA ILE A 111 4.04 -20.62 -1.58
C ILE A 111 2.63 -20.05 -1.79
N SER A 112 1.83 -20.75 -2.60
CA SER A 112 0.42 -20.43 -2.86
C SER A 112 -0.44 -21.70 -2.81
N GLU A 113 -1.74 -21.53 -2.57
CA GLU A 113 -2.70 -22.64 -2.64
C GLU A 113 -3.25 -22.81 -4.07
N PHE A 114 -3.19 -24.03 -4.59
CA PHE A 114 -3.75 -24.41 -5.88
C PHE A 114 -4.94 -25.34 -5.70
N ASN A 115 -6.15 -24.83 -5.89
CA ASN A 115 -7.37 -25.63 -5.84
C ASN A 115 -7.72 -26.17 -7.24
N ARG A 116 -7.21 -27.37 -7.56
CA ARG A 116 -7.48 -28.07 -8.82
C ARG A 116 -7.48 -29.61 -8.63
N PRO A 117 -8.07 -30.39 -9.55
CA PRO A 117 -7.98 -31.84 -9.52
C PRO A 117 -6.53 -32.36 -9.71
N GLY A 118 -6.25 -33.57 -9.20
CA GLY A 118 -4.96 -34.25 -9.36
C GLY A 118 -4.00 -34.10 -8.17
N ASN A 119 -2.75 -34.57 -8.34
CA ASN A 119 -1.75 -34.59 -7.27
C ASN A 119 -1.11 -33.22 -7.00
N ASN A 120 -1.05 -32.34 -8.00
CA ASN A 120 -0.46 -31.00 -7.87
C ASN A 120 -1.50 -29.99 -7.36
N ARG A 121 -2.02 -30.19 -6.15
CA ARG A 121 -3.03 -29.34 -5.49
C ARG A 121 -2.67 -29.05 -4.03
N GLY A 122 -3.30 -28.02 -3.45
CA GLY A 122 -3.01 -27.54 -2.10
C GLY A 122 -1.86 -26.53 -2.09
N TRP A 123 -1.15 -26.43 -0.95
CA TRP A 123 -0.04 -25.52 -0.77
C TRP A 123 1.21 -26.01 -1.48
N LEU A 124 1.65 -25.29 -2.50
CA LEU A 124 2.80 -25.64 -3.33
C LEU A 124 3.74 -24.44 -3.49
N ILE A 125 5.02 -24.72 -3.75
CA ILE A 125 5.97 -23.70 -4.20
C ILE A 125 5.49 -23.20 -5.57
N SER A 126 5.03 -21.96 -5.62
CA SER A 126 4.55 -21.30 -6.84
C SER A 126 5.67 -20.58 -7.60
N ASN A 127 6.76 -20.23 -6.92
CA ASN A 127 7.93 -19.60 -7.51
C ASN A 127 9.20 -19.95 -6.71
N LEU A 128 10.34 -20.11 -7.39
CA LEU A 128 11.65 -20.37 -6.79
C LEU A 128 12.71 -19.64 -7.61
N ILE A 129 13.44 -18.73 -6.95
CA ILE A 129 14.43 -17.86 -7.60
C ILE A 129 15.72 -17.92 -6.78
N ARG A 130 16.85 -18.10 -7.47
CA ARG A 130 18.17 -17.91 -6.87
C ARG A 130 18.50 -16.42 -6.89
N LEU A 131 18.87 -15.87 -5.75
CA LEU A 131 19.21 -14.46 -5.58
C LEU A 131 20.72 -14.26 -5.64
N GLU A 132 21.14 -13.26 -6.38
CA GLU A 132 22.49 -12.69 -6.31
C GLU A 132 22.57 -11.62 -5.21
N GLU A 133 23.78 -11.21 -4.87
CA GLU A 133 24.01 -10.18 -3.85
C GLU A 133 23.26 -8.89 -4.21
N GLY A 134 22.51 -8.33 -3.24
CA GLY A 134 21.68 -7.13 -3.43
C GLY A 134 20.31 -7.35 -4.09
N GLN A 135 20.04 -8.49 -4.73
CA GLN A 135 18.76 -8.72 -5.41
C GLN A 135 17.57 -8.90 -4.47
N GLN A 136 17.83 -9.33 -3.23
CA GLN A 136 16.77 -9.57 -2.23
C GLN A 136 15.93 -8.32 -1.98
N GLU A 137 16.56 -7.17 -1.76
CA GLU A 137 15.85 -5.93 -1.46
C GLU A 137 15.08 -5.42 -2.67
N SER A 138 15.64 -5.55 -3.88
CA SER A 138 14.92 -5.23 -5.12
C SER A 138 13.67 -6.11 -5.28
N LEU A 139 13.75 -7.40 -4.95
CA LEU A 139 12.60 -8.30 -5.02
C LEU A 139 11.55 -7.98 -3.96
N LYS A 140 11.94 -7.60 -2.74
CA LYS A 140 11.01 -7.13 -1.72
C LYS A 140 10.30 -5.86 -2.18
N ASN A 141 11.02 -4.87 -2.70
CA ASN A 141 10.43 -3.64 -3.24
C ASN A 141 9.42 -3.96 -4.35
N PHE A 142 9.76 -4.86 -5.27
CA PHE A 142 8.84 -5.33 -6.31
C PHE A 142 7.57 -5.98 -5.73
N ILE A 143 7.70 -6.84 -4.71
CA ILE A 143 6.55 -7.48 -4.05
C ILE A 143 5.64 -6.43 -3.40
N TYR A 144 6.22 -5.44 -2.72
CA TYR A 144 5.48 -4.32 -2.12
C TYR A 144 5.00 -3.30 -3.16
N ASN A 145 5.50 -3.38 -4.41
CA ASN A 145 5.32 -2.41 -5.49
C ASN A 145 5.78 -1.00 -5.09
N LEU A 146 6.98 -0.94 -4.51
CA LEU A 146 7.68 0.31 -4.19
C LEU A 146 8.49 0.87 -5.37
N ASP A 147 8.58 0.13 -6.48
CA ASP A 147 9.25 0.49 -7.73
C ASP A 147 8.25 0.64 -8.90
#